data_AF-A0A9Q0LV44-F1
#
_entry.id   AF-A0A9Q0LV44-F1
#
_cell.length_a   1.000
_cell.length_b   1.000
_cell.length_c   1.000
_cell.angle_alpha   90.00
_cell.angle_beta   90.00
_cell.angle_gamma   90.00
#
_symmetry.space_group_name_H-M   'P 1'
#
loop_
_entity.id
_entity.type
_entity.pdbx_description
1 polymer ?
#
loop_
_entity_poly.entity_id
_entity_poly.type
_entity_poly.pdbx_seq_one_letter_code
_entity_poly.pdbx_strand_id
1 'polypeptide(L)'
;MEKMIDRTKEEAKKKLKEMGYYYTKEKKLRQIKNDEKFEFVNQKHYEELGDLIVEYIYEQLVVEYKMEEIWLPLEKDLKFSENYKENIEESELEKIRTNIFISKEFEKKEKLMLLICGSGAVRAGQWARSLCINIDLNTGGVFPFLEEAEKQNCGVIIFNPNLTSVLITTKKKSFWKKQKRLMHKFL
;
A
#
# COMPACT_ATOMS: atom_id res chain seq x y z
N MET A 1 15.42 -7.00 0.46
CA MET A 1 15.34 -6.99 1.93
C MET A 1 14.76 -5.64 2.35
N GLU A 2 13.44 -5.55 2.48
CA GLU A 2 12.76 -4.27 2.77
C GLU A 2 12.71 -4.02 4.29
N LYS A 3 13.31 -2.90 4.71
CA LYS A 3 13.11 -2.37 6.06
C LYS A 3 11.69 -1.80 6.12
N MET A 4 11.00 -1.90 7.27
CA MET A 4 9.71 -1.23 7.44
C MET A 4 9.86 0.26 7.11
N ILE A 5 9.15 0.72 6.08
CA ILE A 5 9.25 2.09 5.57
C ILE A 5 8.35 2.98 6.44
N ASP A 6 8.94 4.01 7.04
CA ASP A 6 8.18 5.04 7.74
C ASP A 6 7.56 5.98 6.72
N ARG A 7 6.31 5.67 6.35
CA ARG A 7 5.52 6.41 5.34
C ARG A 7 5.29 7.88 5.69
N THR A 8 5.49 8.29 6.95
CA THR A 8 5.31 9.68 7.37
C THR A 8 6.41 10.64 6.89
N LYS A 9 7.53 10.10 6.38
CA LYS A 9 8.69 10.88 5.94
C LYS A 9 8.59 11.43 4.51
N GLU A 10 7.49 11.15 3.81
CA GLU A 10 7.24 11.54 2.42
C GLU A 10 8.41 11.18 1.48
N GLU A 11 8.98 9.98 1.62
CA GLU A 11 10.12 9.50 0.84
C GLU A 11 9.73 9.18 -0.60
N ALA A 12 8.56 8.57 -0.84
CA ALA A 12 8.06 8.29 -2.18
C ALA A 12 7.74 9.59 -2.93
N LYS A 13 7.15 10.59 -2.26
CA LYS A 13 6.99 11.92 -2.85
C LYS A 13 8.31 12.58 -3.26
N LYS A 14 9.38 12.42 -2.47
CA LYS A 14 10.73 12.92 -2.82
C LYS A 14 11.31 12.17 -4.02
N LYS A 15 11.28 10.83 -3.98
CA LYS A 15 11.72 9.98 -5.10
C LYS A 15 10.95 10.28 -6.39
N LEU A 16 9.64 10.55 -6.30
CA LEU A 16 8.83 10.91 -7.47
C LEU A 16 9.34 12.21 -8.10
N LYS A 17 9.70 13.20 -7.27
CA LYS A 17 10.32 14.43 -7.74
C LYS A 17 11.71 14.21 -8.33
N GLU A 18 12.53 13.37 -7.71
CA GLU A 18 13.85 12.98 -8.24
C GLU A 18 13.74 12.28 -9.60
N MET A 19 12.68 11.49 -9.81
CA MET A 19 12.34 10.88 -11.10
C MET A 19 11.78 11.89 -12.13
N GLY A 20 11.56 13.15 -11.74
CA GLY A 20 11.10 14.22 -12.62
C GLY A 20 9.57 14.39 -12.67
N TYR A 21 8.83 13.82 -11.71
CA TYR A 21 7.37 13.89 -11.67
C TYR A 21 6.82 14.42 -10.35
N TYR A 22 5.60 14.93 -10.39
CA TYR A 22 4.84 15.26 -9.19
C TYR A 22 3.34 15.11 -9.44
N TYR A 23 2.56 14.95 -8.38
CA TYR A 23 1.10 15.05 -8.44
C TYR A 23 0.65 16.47 -8.09
N THR A 24 -0.24 17.04 -8.90
CA THR A 24 -0.89 18.34 -8.62
C THR A 24 -1.87 18.22 -7.46
N LYS A 25 -2.47 19.34 -7.03
CA LYS A 25 -3.52 19.34 -6.00
C LYS A 25 -4.76 18.55 -6.44
N GLU A 26 -5.03 18.53 -7.74
CA GLU A 26 -6.09 17.74 -8.38
C GLU A 26 -5.66 16.28 -8.61
N LYS A 27 -4.54 15.86 -8.01
CA LYS A 27 -3.99 14.50 -8.06
C LYS A 27 -3.66 14.01 -9.48
N LYS A 28 -3.29 14.92 -10.37
CA LYS A 28 -2.85 14.62 -11.74
C LYS A 28 -1.33 14.53 -11.80
N LEU A 29 -0.78 13.49 -12.43
CA LEU A 29 0.67 13.35 -12.61
C LEU A 29 1.17 14.34 -13.66
N ARG A 30 2.25 15.06 -13.35
CA ARG A 30 2.90 16.03 -14.24
C ARG A 30 4.41 15.93 -14.20
N GLN A 31 5.04 16.25 -15.33
CA GLN A 31 6.48 16.35 -15.45
C GLN A 31 6.96 17.66 -14.81
N ILE A 32 8.03 17.63 -14.05
CA ILE A 32 8.59 18.83 -13.38
C ILE A 32 9.15 19.82 -14.40
N LYS A 33 9.75 19.35 -15.51
CA LYS A 33 10.46 20.20 -16.46
C LYS A 33 9.56 21.22 -17.19
N ASN A 34 8.30 20.86 -17.46
CA ASN A 34 7.43 21.63 -18.35
C ASN A 34 5.93 21.54 -17.99
N ASP A 35 5.57 20.89 -16.88
CA ASP A 35 4.19 20.68 -16.45
C ASP A 35 3.30 19.94 -17.46
N GLU A 36 3.90 19.13 -18.34
CA GLU A 36 3.16 18.29 -19.27
C GLU A 36 2.74 16.96 -18.64
N LYS A 37 1.84 16.25 -19.33
CA LYS A 37 1.43 14.88 -18.96
C LYS A 37 2.60 13.91 -19.13
N PHE A 38 2.46 12.71 -18.56
CA PHE A 38 3.40 11.63 -18.81
C PHE A 38 3.55 11.34 -20.31
N GLU A 39 4.79 11.18 -20.75
CA GLU A 39 5.14 10.71 -22.09
C GLU A 39 5.90 9.39 -21.94
N PHE A 40 5.50 8.37 -22.71
CA PHE A 40 6.13 7.06 -22.62
C PHE A 40 7.54 7.11 -23.19
N VAL A 41 8.54 6.84 -22.34
CA VAL A 41 9.94 6.76 -22.74
C VAL A 41 10.31 5.32 -23.13
N ASN A 42 10.13 4.37 -22.20
CA ASN A 42 10.34 2.94 -22.40
C ASN A 42 9.65 2.14 -21.28
N GLN A 43 9.64 0.81 -21.42
CA GLN A 43 8.98 -0.09 -20.48
C GLN A 43 9.57 -0.04 -19.07
N LYS A 44 10.90 0.00 -18.96
CA LYS A 44 11.60 0.05 -17.66
C LYS A 44 11.22 1.31 -16.87
N HIS A 45 11.24 2.46 -17.52
CA HIS A 45 10.84 3.74 -16.92
C HIS A 45 9.37 3.73 -16.49
N TYR A 46 8.49 3.14 -17.31
CA TYR A 46 7.07 2.99 -16.98
C TYR A 46 6.84 2.08 -15.76
N GLU A 47 7.59 0.98 -15.65
CA GLU A 47 7.55 0.06 -14.51
C GLU A 47 8.07 0.73 -13.24
N GLU A 48 9.24 1.37 -13.29
CA GLU A 48 9.82 2.11 -12.16
C GLU A 48 8.88 3.21 -11.65
N LEU A 49 8.26 3.96 -12.56
CA LEU A 49 7.27 4.98 -12.21
C LEU A 49 6.03 4.32 -11.59
N GLY A 50 5.60 3.20 -12.17
CA GLY A 50 4.47 2.42 -11.70
C GLY A 50 4.60 1.95 -10.26
N ASP A 51 5.78 1.45 -9.88
CA ASP A 51 6.09 0.99 -8.53
C ASP A 51 6.19 2.18 -7.56
N LEU A 52 6.81 3.27 -8.00
CA LEU A 52 6.90 4.48 -7.20
C LEU A 52 5.53 5.13 -6.92
N ILE A 53 4.59 5.02 -7.86
CA ILE A 53 3.21 5.48 -7.66
C ILE A 53 2.50 4.66 -6.60
N VAL A 54 2.74 3.34 -6.51
CA VAL A 54 2.18 2.52 -5.43
C VAL A 54 2.67 3.02 -4.08
N GLU A 55 3.98 3.26 -3.96
CA GLU A 55 4.59 3.77 -2.73
C GLU A 55 4.03 5.16 -2.38
N TYR A 56 3.81 6.02 -3.38
CA TYR A 56 3.17 7.33 -3.19
C TYR A 56 1.72 7.19 -2.70
N ILE A 57 0.94 6.23 -3.24
CA ILE A 57 -0.42 5.96 -2.78
C ILE A 57 -0.40 5.55 -1.30
N TYR A 58 0.48 4.64 -0.89
CA TYR A 58 0.63 4.26 0.52
C TYR A 58 0.98 5.43 1.42
N GLU A 59 1.87 6.33 0.97
CA GLU A 59 2.14 7.56 1.71
C GLU A 59 0.89 8.43 1.86
N GLN A 60 0.08 8.61 0.81
CA GLN A 60 -1.17 9.38 0.92
C GLN A 60 -2.17 8.69 1.87
N LEU A 61 -2.30 7.35 1.84
CA LEU A 61 -3.17 6.63 2.78
C LEU A 61 -2.81 6.93 4.23
N VAL A 62 -1.52 6.95 4.56
CA VAL A 62 -1.05 7.20 5.94
C VAL A 62 -1.07 8.69 6.27
N VAL A 63 -0.59 9.55 5.36
CA VAL A 63 -0.37 10.98 5.63
C VAL A 63 -1.64 11.79 5.44
N GLU A 64 -2.36 11.64 4.34
CA GLU A 64 -3.57 12.40 4.03
C GLU A 64 -4.78 11.77 4.74
N TYR A 65 -4.99 10.46 4.54
CA TYR A 65 -6.18 9.74 5.02
C TYR A 65 -6.02 9.12 6.41
N LYS A 66 -4.86 9.31 7.06
CA LYS A 66 -4.58 8.88 8.44
C LYS A 66 -4.84 7.39 8.71
N MET A 67 -4.74 6.56 7.67
CA MET A 67 -4.87 5.12 7.79
C MET A 67 -3.65 4.53 8.51
N GLU A 68 -3.85 3.44 9.23
CA GLU A 68 -2.78 2.66 9.84
C GLU A 68 -2.40 1.50 8.91
N GLU A 69 -1.12 1.43 8.53
CA GLU A 69 -0.56 0.29 7.80
C GLU A 69 -0.25 -0.83 8.80
N ILE A 70 -0.89 -1.98 8.63
CA ILE A 70 -0.70 -3.16 9.48
C ILE A 70 -0.03 -4.25 8.66
N TRP A 71 1.06 -4.80 9.20
CA TRP A 71 1.77 -5.94 8.62
C TRP A 71 1.33 -7.24 9.27
N LEU A 72 0.56 -8.05 8.56
CA LEU A 72 0.02 -9.32 9.03
C LEU A 72 1.07 -10.44 8.91
N PRO A 73 1.23 -11.29 9.94
CA PRO A 73 1.98 -12.54 9.80
C PRO A 73 1.31 -13.45 8.78
N LEU A 74 2.09 -14.13 7.95
CA LEU A 74 1.59 -15.31 7.26
C LEU A 74 1.62 -16.47 8.26
N GLU A 75 0.49 -17.17 8.41
CA GLU A 75 0.44 -18.36 9.25
C GLU A 75 1.37 -19.46 8.69
N LYS A 76 2.02 -20.19 9.58
CA LYS A 76 2.85 -21.36 9.24
C LYS A 76 2.03 -22.46 8.54
N ASP A 77 0.73 -22.51 8.84
CA ASP A 77 -0.23 -23.51 8.35
C ASP A 77 -0.88 -23.12 7.02
N LEU A 78 -0.58 -21.93 6.48
CA LEU A 78 -0.79 -21.68 5.06
C LEU A 78 0.14 -22.66 4.35
N LYS A 79 -0.43 -23.80 3.95
CA LYS A 79 0.18 -24.74 3.01
C LYS A 79 0.40 -23.95 1.74
N PHE A 80 1.52 -23.26 1.68
CA PHE A 80 1.97 -22.61 0.46
C PHE A 80 1.87 -23.66 -0.65
N SER A 81 1.41 -23.26 -1.84
CA SER A 81 1.51 -24.16 -3.00
C SER A 81 2.96 -24.65 -3.06
N GLU A 82 3.17 -25.94 -3.34
CA GLU A 82 4.48 -26.62 -3.27
C GLU A 82 5.62 -25.80 -3.90
N ASN A 83 5.32 -25.01 -4.93
CA ASN A 83 6.18 -24.06 -5.62
C ASN A 83 6.83 -22.94 -4.76
N TYR A 84 6.36 -22.67 -3.54
CA TYR A 84 6.83 -21.53 -2.73
C TYR A 84 7.93 -21.91 -1.72
N LYS A 85 8.09 -23.20 -1.40
CA LYS A 85 9.01 -23.67 -0.34
C LYS A 85 10.44 -23.90 -0.82
N GLU A 86 10.72 -23.82 -2.11
CA GLU A 86 12.01 -24.28 -2.67
C GLU A 86 13.21 -23.42 -2.25
N ASN A 87 13.02 -22.18 -1.76
CA ASN A 87 14.13 -21.22 -1.54
C ASN A 87 14.06 -20.38 -0.25
N ILE A 88 13.19 -20.69 0.71
CA ILE A 88 13.07 -19.90 1.96
C ILE A 88 13.36 -20.79 3.17
N GLU A 89 14.37 -20.42 3.96
CA GLU A 89 14.68 -21.13 5.21
C GLU A 89 13.50 -21.02 6.20
N GLU A 90 13.30 -22.08 6.99
CA GLU A 90 12.23 -22.11 8.00
C GLU A 90 12.35 -20.95 9.02
N SER A 91 13.58 -20.52 9.31
CA SER A 91 13.90 -19.37 10.17
C SER A 91 13.42 -18.02 9.60
N GLU A 92 13.14 -17.96 8.30
CA GLU A 92 12.68 -16.77 7.58
C GLU A 92 11.17 -16.76 7.35
N LEU A 93 10.50 -17.91 7.40
CA LEU A 93 9.04 -17.99 7.30
C LEU A 93 8.35 -17.11 8.37
N GLU A 94 8.89 -17.09 9.58
CA GLU A 94 8.39 -16.24 10.66
C GLU A 94 8.55 -14.73 10.37
N LYS A 95 9.27 -14.32 9.31
CA LYS A 95 9.49 -12.92 8.93
C LYS A 95 8.67 -12.50 7.72
N ILE A 96 7.96 -13.43 7.08
CA ILE A 96 7.14 -13.12 5.90
C ILE A 96 5.86 -12.41 6.33
N ARG A 97 5.60 -11.27 5.70
CA ARG A 97 4.43 -10.43 5.98
C ARG A 97 3.73 -10.00 4.70
N THR A 98 2.46 -9.67 4.84
CA THR A 98 1.69 -8.86 3.90
C THR A 98 1.15 -7.64 4.64
N ASN A 99 0.88 -6.54 3.95
CA ASN A 99 0.32 -5.35 4.57
C ASN A 99 -1.17 -5.16 4.21
N ILE A 100 -1.90 -4.54 5.13
CA ILE A 100 -3.24 -3.99 4.91
C ILE A 100 -3.26 -2.56 5.44
N PHE A 101 -4.25 -1.77 5.03
CA PHE A 101 -4.50 -0.44 5.58
C PHE A 101 -5.86 -0.40 6.25
N ILE A 102 -5.92 0.12 7.47
CA ILE A 102 -7.18 0.27 8.21
C ILE A 102 -7.44 1.73 8.57
N SER A 103 -8.71 2.13 8.57
CA SER A 103 -9.08 3.43 9.15
C SER A 103 -9.03 3.36 10.69
N LYS A 104 -8.83 4.52 11.34
CA LYS A 104 -8.89 4.59 12.80
C LYS A 104 -10.24 4.13 13.33
N GLU A 105 -10.22 3.36 14.40
CA GLU A 105 -11.41 2.88 15.11
C GLU A 105 -12.44 2.18 14.20
N PHE A 106 -11.99 1.56 13.10
CA PHE A 106 -12.87 0.87 12.18
C PHE A 106 -13.74 -0.17 12.90
N GLU A 107 -13.20 -0.83 13.94
CA GLU A 107 -13.88 -1.83 14.74
C GLU A 107 -15.04 -1.28 15.59
N LYS A 108 -15.10 0.05 15.79
CA LYS A 108 -16.18 0.72 16.54
C LYS A 108 -17.28 1.25 15.63
N LYS A 109 -17.11 1.18 14.30
CA LYS A 109 -18.08 1.68 13.33
C LYS A 109 -19.16 0.63 13.10
N GLU A 110 -20.40 1.08 12.92
CA GLU A 110 -21.54 0.19 12.61
C GLU A 110 -21.42 -0.45 11.22
N LYS A 111 -20.84 0.29 10.27
CA LYS A 111 -20.63 -0.14 8.89
C LYS A 111 -19.15 -0.29 8.61
N LEU A 112 -18.78 -1.38 7.93
CA LEU A 112 -17.43 -1.63 7.44
C LEU A 112 -17.42 -1.70 5.92
N MET A 113 -16.45 -1.04 5.31
CA MET A 113 -16.16 -1.11 3.88
C MET A 113 -14.84 -1.84 3.66
N LEU A 114 -14.91 -2.94 2.92
CA LEU A 114 -13.77 -3.78 2.58
C LEU A 114 -13.39 -3.52 1.12
N LEU A 115 -12.14 -3.14 0.89
CA LEU A 115 -11.64 -2.73 -0.42
C LEU A 115 -10.50 -3.67 -0.84
N ILE A 116 -10.68 -4.32 -1.98
CA ILE A 116 -9.75 -5.32 -2.53
C ILE A 116 -9.44 -4.91 -3.97
N CYS A 117 -8.16 -4.74 -4.30
CA CYS A 117 -7.76 -4.45 -5.67
C CYS A 117 -7.87 -5.69 -6.56
N GLY A 118 -7.95 -5.46 -7.88
CA GLY A 118 -7.91 -6.54 -8.87
C GLY A 118 -6.56 -7.27 -8.89
N SER A 119 -6.43 -8.29 -9.74
CA SER A 119 -5.18 -9.04 -9.89
C SER A 119 -4.13 -8.30 -10.72
N GLY A 120 -2.88 -8.77 -10.67
CA GLY A 120 -1.79 -8.31 -11.53
C GLY A 120 -0.84 -7.33 -10.85
N ALA A 121 -0.43 -6.29 -11.58
CA ALA A 121 0.61 -5.37 -11.14
C ALA A 121 0.13 -4.27 -10.17
N VAL A 122 -1.17 -4.27 -9.82
CA VAL A 122 -1.73 -3.34 -8.84
C VAL A 122 -1.50 -3.82 -7.41
N ARG A 123 -1.54 -2.89 -6.46
CA ARG A 123 -1.37 -3.13 -5.02
C ARG A 123 -2.47 -2.43 -4.25
N ALA A 124 -2.50 -2.58 -2.92
CA ALA A 124 -3.51 -1.96 -2.08
C ALA A 124 -3.70 -0.46 -2.41
N GLY A 125 -4.95 -0.04 -2.53
CA GLY A 125 -5.28 1.35 -2.83
C GLY A 125 -5.12 1.79 -4.30
N GLN A 126 -4.61 0.92 -5.18
CA GLN A 126 -4.49 1.18 -6.62
C GLN A 126 -5.48 0.30 -7.41
N TRP A 127 -6.25 0.93 -8.30
CA TRP A 127 -7.19 0.25 -9.21
C TRP A 127 -6.58 0.03 -10.59
N ALA A 128 -5.85 1.02 -11.10
CA ALA A 128 -5.16 0.90 -12.39
C ALA A 128 -4.00 1.88 -12.49
N ARG A 129 -2.79 1.33 -12.72
CA ARG A 129 -1.56 2.13 -12.92
C ARG A 129 -1.71 3.14 -14.07
N SER A 130 -2.27 2.72 -15.19
CA SER A 130 -2.46 3.58 -16.36
C SER A 130 -3.37 4.78 -16.06
N LEU A 131 -4.38 4.62 -15.20
CA LEU A 131 -5.26 5.72 -14.79
C LEU A 131 -4.56 6.67 -13.82
N CYS A 132 -3.79 6.15 -12.86
CA CYS A 132 -2.96 6.98 -11.98
C CYS A 132 -1.97 7.85 -12.76
N ILE A 133 -1.38 7.31 -13.82
CA ILE A 133 -0.38 8.00 -14.66
C ILE A 133 -1.04 9.01 -15.61
N ASN A 134 -2.08 8.60 -16.33
CA ASN A 134 -2.60 9.37 -17.46
C ASN A 134 -3.81 10.25 -17.14
N ILE A 135 -4.57 9.93 -16.08
CA ILE A 135 -5.77 10.66 -15.67
C ILE A 135 -5.50 11.37 -14.35
N ASP A 136 -5.65 10.67 -13.22
CA ASP A 136 -5.40 11.11 -11.87
C ASP A 136 -5.50 9.95 -10.87
N LEU A 137 -5.07 10.19 -9.63
CA LEU A 137 -5.19 9.21 -8.56
C LEU A 137 -6.63 8.99 -8.07
N ASN A 138 -7.56 9.92 -8.31
CA ASN A 138 -8.94 9.74 -7.90
C ASN A 138 -9.61 8.66 -8.74
N THR A 139 -9.33 8.64 -10.04
CA THR A 139 -9.85 7.65 -10.98
C THR A 139 -9.08 6.34 -10.87
N GLY A 140 -7.75 6.41 -10.72
CA GLY A 140 -6.89 5.23 -10.67
C GLY A 140 -6.70 4.59 -9.30
N GLY A 141 -7.21 5.20 -8.23
CA GLY A 141 -6.93 4.80 -6.85
C GLY A 141 -8.12 4.94 -5.91
N VAL A 142 -7.91 4.53 -4.67
CA VAL A 142 -8.97 4.33 -3.66
C VAL A 142 -9.56 5.60 -3.06
N PHE A 143 -8.95 6.75 -3.34
CA PHE A 143 -9.21 8.00 -2.61
C PHE A 143 -10.68 8.45 -2.56
N PRO A 144 -11.46 8.43 -3.66
CA PRO A 144 -12.87 8.82 -3.59
C PRO A 144 -13.72 7.91 -2.70
N PHE A 145 -13.33 6.63 -2.59
CA PHE A 145 -14.02 5.68 -1.73
C PHE A 145 -13.75 5.99 -0.25
N LEU A 146 -12.55 6.44 0.10
CA LEU A 146 -12.24 6.87 1.46
C LEU A 146 -13.02 8.12 1.84
N GLU A 147 -13.12 9.08 0.93
CA GLU A 147 -13.90 10.30 1.12
C GLU A 147 -15.39 9.98 1.33
N GLU A 148 -15.93 9.02 0.59
CA GLU A 148 -17.31 8.56 0.80
C GLU A 148 -17.48 7.75 2.09
N ALA A 149 -16.50 6.91 2.45
CA ALA A 149 -16.50 6.18 3.70
C ALA A 149 -16.64 7.11 4.91
N GLU A 150 -15.88 8.20 4.89
CA GLU A 150 -15.86 9.20 5.95
C GLU A 150 -17.23 9.88 6.07
N LYS A 151 -17.82 10.31 4.95
CA LYS A 151 -19.19 10.89 4.93
C LYS A 151 -20.23 9.93 5.49
N GLN A 152 -20.09 8.64 5.22
CA GLN A 152 -21.02 7.59 5.65
C GLN A 152 -20.72 7.03 7.05
N ASN A 153 -19.69 7.54 7.73
CA ASN A 153 -19.19 7.05 9.01
C ASN A 153 -18.86 5.54 9.00
N CYS A 154 -18.31 5.05 7.89
CA CYS A 154 -17.87 3.66 7.74
C CYS A 154 -16.43 3.48 8.23
N GLY A 155 -16.15 2.34 8.86
CA GLY A 155 -14.78 1.85 9.03
C GLY A 155 -14.28 1.27 7.71
N VAL A 156 -12.99 1.41 7.40
CA VAL A 156 -12.42 0.96 6.14
C VAL A 156 -11.26 -0.01 6.36
N ILE A 157 -11.22 -1.07 5.58
CA ILE A 157 -10.08 -1.97 5.45
C ILE A 157 -9.72 -2.11 3.97
N ILE A 158 -8.48 -1.80 3.62
CA ILE A 158 -7.91 -2.02 2.28
C ILE A 158 -6.95 -3.20 2.36
N PHE A 159 -7.25 -4.24 1.58
CA PHE A 159 -6.43 -5.46 1.51
C PHE A 159 -5.40 -5.37 0.38
N ASN A 160 -4.30 -6.11 0.54
CA ASN A 160 -3.25 -6.22 -0.47
C ASN A 160 -3.03 -7.68 -0.90
N PRO A 161 -3.98 -8.30 -1.63
CA PRO A 161 -3.87 -9.71 -2.02
C PRO A 161 -2.67 -9.99 -2.96
N ASN A 162 -2.18 -8.97 -3.66
CA ASN A 162 -1.07 -9.09 -4.62
C ASN A 162 0.31 -8.89 -3.99
N LEU A 163 0.39 -8.60 -2.69
CA LEU A 163 1.64 -8.63 -1.94
C LEU A 163 1.63 -9.86 -1.03
N THR A 164 1.95 -10.99 -1.63
CA THR A 164 1.78 -12.28 -0.97
C THR A 164 2.85 -12.59 0.07
N SER A 165 4.02 -11.93 0.02
CA SER A 165 5.14 -12.37 0.85
C SER A 165 6.39 -11.47 0.79
N VAL A 166 6.48 -10.49 1.69
CA VAL A 166 7.71 -9.71 1.88
C VAL A 166 8.46 -10.21 3.12
N LEU A 167 9.75 -10.51 2.95
CA LEU A 167 10.67 -10.77 4.07
C LEU A 167 11.03 -9.45 4.75
N ILE A 168 10.57 -9.26 5.99
CA ILE A 168 10.86 -8.08 6.80
C ILE A 168 11.93 -8.42 7.85
N THR A 169 13.08 -7.74 7.78
CA THR A 169 14.12 -7.84 8.81
C THR A 169 13.92 -6.80 9.90
N THR A 170 13.20 -7.15 10.98
CA THR A 170 12.99 -6.21 12.10
C THR A 170 14.24 -6.08 12.97
N LYS A 171 14.66 -4.84 13.27
CA LYS A 171 15.31 -4.51 14.55
C LYS A 171 14.35 -3.68 15.42
N LYS A 172 13.54 -4.35 16.25
CA LYS A 172 13.19 -3.98 17.66
C LYS A 172 11.94 -4.72 18.17
N LYS A 173 12.07 -5.27 19.39
CA LYS A 173 11.08 -6.02 20.21
C LYS A 173 9.80 -5.24 20.61
N SER A 174 9.61 -4.00 20.15
CA SER A 174 8.56 -3.09 20.68
C SER A 174 7.22 -3.16 19.96
N PHE A 175 7.18 -3.55 18.69
CA PHE A 175 5.95 -3.53 17.87
C PHE A 175 4.97 -4.66 18.25
N TRP A 176 5.52 -5.82 18.60
CA TRP A 176 4.78 -7.05 18.92
C TRP A 176 3.82 -6.93 20.12
N LYS A 177 4.13 -6.11 21.12
CA LYS A 177 3.22 -5.87 22.26
C LYS A 177 1.94 -5.12 21.86
N LYS A 178 2.01 -4.24 20.85
CA LYS A 178 0.87 -3.45 20.39
C LYS A 178 -0.05 -4.28 19.48
N GLN A 179 0.55 -5.12 18.63
CA GLN A 179 -0.19 -5.94 17.66
C GLN A 179 -0.87 -7.16 18.29
N LYS A 180 -0.25 -7.82 19.28
CA LYS A 180 -0.88 -8.91 20.04
C LYS A 180 -2.16 -8.45 20.76
N ARG A 181 -2.16 -7.20 21.22
CA ARG A 181 -3.34 -6.55 21.84
C ARG A 181 -4.44 -6.21 20.83
N LEU A 182 -4.10 -6.00 19.55
CA LEU A 182 -5.08 -5.89 18.47
C LEU A 182 -5.63 -7.28 18.10
N MET A 183 -4.78 -8.30 17.92
CA MET A 183 -5.20 -9.64 17.53
C MET A 183 -6.10 -10.33 18.56
N HIS A 184 -5.88 -10.11 19.86
CA HIS A 184 -6.80 -10.56 20.92
C HIS A 184 -8.19 -9.87 20.91
N LYS A 185 -8.42 -8.87 20.05
CA LYS A 185 -9.75 -8.31 19.81
C LYS A 185 -10.48 -8.94 18.61
N PHE A 186 -9.77 -9.75 17.80
CA PHE A 186 -10.32 -10.40 16.60
C PHE A 186 -10.63 -11.89 16.80
N LEU A 187 -10.34 -12.45 17.99
CA LEU A 187 -10.68 -13.80 18.45
C LEU A 187 -11.40 -13.68 19.80
#